data_AF-A0A5K0VCM5-F1
#
_entry.id   AF-A0A5K0VCM5-F1
#
_cell.length_a   1.000
_cell.length_b   1.000
_cell.length_c   1.000
_cell.angle_alpha   90.00
_cell.angle_beta   90.00
_cell.angle_gamma   90.00
#
_symmetry.space_group_name_H-M   'P 1'
#
loop_
_entity.id
_entity.type
_entity.pdbx_description
1 polymer ?
#
loop_
_entity_poly.entity_id
_entity_poly.type
_entity_poly.pdbx_seq_one_letter_code
_entity_poly.pdbx_strand_id
1 'polypeptide(L)' 'AWFRELPKGVLDSLTPEQVMQANTEEDCLQLVRLLPSTEAALLDWAINLMADVVQEEHINKMNARNVAMVFAPNMTQ' A
#
# COMPACT_ATOMS: atom_id res chain seq x y z
N ALA A 1 -2.73 -6.22 13.65
CA ALA A 1 -3.15 -6.01 12.25
C ALA A 1 -2.14 -6.73 11.42
N TRP A 2 -2.56 -7.74 10.65
CA TRP A 2 -1.68 -8.80 10.15
C TRP A 2 -0.42 -8.30 9.42
N PHE A 3 -0.52 -7.23 8.61
CA PHE A 3 0.65 -6.64 7.92
C PHE A 3 1.76 -6.16 8.87
N ARG A 4 1.42 -5.62 10.04
CA ARG A 4 2.41 -5.18 11.05
C ARG A 4 3.08 -6.36 11.76
N GLU A 5 2.47 -7.54 11.72
CA GLU A 5 2.99 -8.76 12.35
C GLU A 5 3.94 -9.53 11.42
N LEU A 6 4.10 -9.07 10.16
CA LEU A 6 5.06 -9.67 9.22
C LEU A 6 6.51 -9.42 9.70
N PRO A 7 7.43 -10.38 9.52
CA PRO A 7 8.85 -10.20 9.87
C PRO A 7 9.53 -9.02 9.15
N LYS A 8 8.99 -8.61 8.01
CA LYS A 8 9.39 -7.45 7.21
C LYS A 8 8.13 -6.81 6.63
N GLY A 9 8.04 -5.48 6.70
CA GLY A 9 6.95 -4.70 6.10
C GLY A 9 6.95 -4.82 4.57
N VAL A 10 5.76 -4.71 3.99
CA VAL A 10 5.54 -4.84 2.53
C VAL A 10 6.39 -3.86 1.73
N LEU A 11 6.59 -2.64 2.24
CA LEU A 11 7.35 -1.58 1.57
C LEU A 11 8.78 -1.42 2.10
N ASP A 12 9.24 -2.22 3.07
CA ASP A 12 10.56 -2.10 3.71
C ASP A 12 11.74 -2.38 2.75
N SER A 13 11.47 -2.88 1.55
CA SER A 13 12.49 -3.02 0.49
C SER A 13 12.78 -1.70 -0.24
N LEU A 14 11.94 -0.69 -0.06
CA LEU A 14 12.07 0.65 -0.64
C LEU A 14 12.58 1.62 0.43
N THR A 15 13.36 2.61 0.02
CA THR A 15 13.73 3.70 0.94
C THR A 15 12.61 4.75 1.03
N PRO A 16 12.48 5.46 2.16
CA PRO A 16 11.51 6.56 2.28
C PRO A 16 11.64 7.60 1.17
N GLU A 17 12.87 7.92 0.75
CA GLU A 17 13.13 8.90 -0.31
C GLU A 17 12.58 8.43 -1.65
N GLN A 18 12.72 7.14 -1.99
CA GLN A 18 12.17 6.58 -3.22
C GLN A 18 10.64 6.72 -3.24
N VAL A 19 9.98 6.43 -2.12
CA VAL A 19 8.53 6.54 -1.97
C VAL A 19 8.08 8.00 -2.03
N MET A 20 8.78 8.93 -1.38
CA MET A 20 8.45 10.35 -1.38
C MET A 20 8.68 11.03 -2.75
N GLN A 21 9.54 10.46 -3.60
CA GLN A 21 9.80 10.99 -4.95
C GLN A 21 8.81 10.47 -5.99
N ALA A 22 8.05 9.40 -5.72
CA ALA A 22 7.02 8.91 -6.62
C ALA A 22 5.79 9.83 -6.59
N ASN A 23 5.63 10.62 -7.65
CA ASN A 23 4.55 11.61 -7.77
C ASN A 23 3.60 11.31 -8.93
N THR A 24 3.99 10.38 -9.81
CA THR A 24 3.18 9.92 -10.93
C THR A 24 2.83 8.44 -10.79
N GLU A 25 1.79 8.01 -11.51
CA GLU A 25 1.42 6.59 -11.58
C GLU A 25 2.58 5.72 -12.09
N GLU A 26 3.32 6.21 -13.10
CA GLU A 26 4.48 5.49 -13.64
C GLU A 26 5.58 5.34 -12.58
N ASP A 27 5.87 6.39 -11.78
CA ASP A 27 6.86 6.29 -10.70
C ASP A 27 6.46 5.22 -9.69
N CYS A 28 5.18 5.18 -9.30
CA CYS A 28 4.64 4.16 -8.41
C CYS A 28 4.80 2.75 -9.01
N LEU A 29 4.51 2.57 -10.30
CA LEU A 29 4.70 1.28 -10.98
C LEU A 29 6.17 0.84 -10.99
N GLN A 30 7.10 1.78 -11.16
CA GLN A 30 8.53 1.48 -11.07
C GLN A 30 8.92 1.05 -9.67
N LEU A 31 8.39 1.68 -8.62
CA LEU A 31 8.64 1.25 -7.23
C LEU A 31 8.13 -0.17 -6.96
N VAL A 32 6.93 -0.51 -7.46
CA VAL A 32 6.38 -1.87 -7.31
C VAL A 32 7.30 -2.92 -7.96
N ARG A 33 7.95 -2.59 -9.08
CA ARG A 33 8.91 -3.48 -9.75
C ARG A 33 10.20 -3.71 -8.96
N LEU A 34 10.52 -2.84 -8.00
CA LEU A 34 11.68 -3.01 -7.11
C LEU A 34 11.38 -3.92 -5.91
N LEU A 35 10.10 -4.19 -5.63
CA LEU A 35 9.72 -5.08 -4.55
C LEU A 35 10.02 -6.54 -4.91
N PRO A 36 10.39 -7.39 -3.93
CA PRO A 36 10.41 -8.83 -4.16
C PRO A 36 9.00 -9.34 -4.48
N SER A 37 8.91 -10.45 -5.21
CA SER A 37 7.65 -10.91 -5.81
C SER A 37 6.53 -11.14 -4.80
N THR A 38 6.87 -11.60 -3.59
CA THR A 38 5.90 -11.84 -2.53
C THR A 38 5.30 -10.53 -2.01
N GLU A 39 6.14 -9.55 -1.69
CA GLU A 39 5.74 -8.23 -1.23
C GLU A 39 4.96 -7.46 -2.30
N ALA A 40 5.37 -7.56 -3.57
CA ALA A 40 4.62 -6.99 -4.69
C ALA A 40 3.21 -7.59 -4.80
N ALA A 41 3.09 -8.92 -4.70
CA ALA A 41 1.79 -9.60 -4.73
C ALA A 41 0.91 -9.25 -3.53
N LEU A 42 1.50 -9.12 -2.33
CA LEU A 42 0.79 -8.68 -1.14
C LEU A 42 0.30 -7.23 -1.25
N LEU A 43 1.12 -6.34 -1.82
CA LEU A 43 0.75 -4.96 -2.06
C LEU A 43 -0.39 -4.86 -3.07
N ASP A 44 -0.33 -5.60 -4.18
CA ASP A 44 -1.40 -5.65 -5.18
C ASP A 44 -2.72 -6.15 -4.56
N TRP A 45 -2.67 -7.24 -3.79
CA TRP A 45 -3.84 -7.74 -3.07
C TRP A 45 -4.40 -6.70 -2.09
N ALA A 46 -3.54 -6.02 -1.32
CA ALA A 46 -3.95 -5.00 -0.38
C ALA A 46 -4.60 -3.79 -1.07
N ILE A 47 -4.05 -3.36 -2.21
CA ILE A 47 -4.61 -2.25 -3.00
C ILE A 47 -5.99 -2.62 -3.56
N ASN A 48 -6.14 -3.83 -4.12
CA ASN A 48 -7.44 -4.30 -4.61
C ASN A 48 -8.48 -4.37 -3.48
N LEU A 49 -8.10 -4.89 -2.30
CA LEU A 49 -8.98 -4.88 -1.13
C LEU A 49 -9.36 -3.44 -0.69
N MET A 50 -8.39 -2.53 -0.67
CA MET A 50 -8.66 -1.12 -0.36
C MET A 50 -9.62 -0.49 -1.37
N ALA A 51 -9.49 -0.84 -2.66
CA ALA A 51 -10.39 -0.36 -3.70
C ALA A 51 -11.83 -0.85 -3.48
N ASP A 52 -12.02 -2.13 -3.14
CA ASP A 52 -13.34 -2.69 -2.81
C ASP A 52 -13.97 -1.96 -1.60
N VAL A 53 -13.17 -1.65 -0.57
CA VAL A 53 -13.65 -0.88 0.60
C VAL A 53 -14.07 0.53 0.21
N VAL A 54 -13.32 1.22 -0.66
CA VAL A 54 -13.66 2.58 -1.12
C VAL A 54 -14.93 2.59 -1.96
N GLN A 55 -15.21 1.55 -2.74
CA GLN A 55 -16.47 1.48 -3.52
C GLN A 55 -17.72 1.51 -2.61
N GLU A 56 -17.61 0.97 -1.40
CA GLU A 56 -18.66 0.97 -0.39
C GLU A 56 -18.70 2.25 0.48
N GLU A 57 -18.05 3.35 0.07
CA GLU A 57 -17.97 4.61 0.81
C GLU A 57 -19.35 5.13 1.28
N HIS A 58 -20.38 4.93 0.46
CA HIS A 58 -21.74 5.36 0.78
C HIS A 58 -22.31 4.67 2.04
N ILE A 59 -21.85 3.47 2.37
CA ILE A 59 -22.23 2.69 3.57
C ILE A 59 -21.20 2.89 4.68
N ASN A 60 -19.93 2.62 4.40
CA ASN A 60 -18.87 2.54 5.42
C ASN A 60 -18.22 3.90 5.75
N LYS A 61 -18.48 4.95 4.96
CA LYS A 61 -17.94 6.32 5.11
C LYS A 61 -16.42 6.42 4.94
N MET A 62 -15.80 5.44 4.31
CA MET A 62 -14.37 5.37 4.06
C MET A 62 -14.05 5.74 2.60
N ASN A 63 -13.64 6.99 2.38
CA ASN A 63 -13.08 7.40 1.08
C ASN A 63 -11.63 6.91 0.91
N ALA A 64 -11.09 7.02 -0.31
CA ALA A 64 -9.73 6.59 -0.64
C ALA A 64 -8.67 7.18 0.29
N ARG A 65 -8.82 8.46 0.68
CA ARG A 65 -7.89 9.13 1.60
C ARG A 65 -7.94 8.51 3.00
N ASN A 66 -9.13 8.25 3.52
CA ASN A 66 -9.33 7.65 4.85
C ASN A 66 -8.75 6.23 4.89
N VAL A 67 -9.00 5.43 3.85
CA VAL A 67 -8.44 4.08 3.73
C VAL A 67 -6.91 4.12 3.67
N ALA A 68 -6.33 4.97 2.82
CA ALA A 68 -4.88 5.12 2.71
C ALA A 68 -4.23 5.54 4.03
N MET A 69 -4.82 6.48 4.78
CA MET A 69 -4.30 6.90 6.10
C MET A 69 -4.29 5.76 7.13
N VAL A 70 -5.25 4.84 7.07
CA VAL A 70 -5.31 3.69 7.97
C VAL A 70 -4.32 2.60 7.56
N PHE A 71 -4.14 2.37 6.26
CA PHE A 71 -3.29 1.29 5.75
C PHE A 71 -1.81 1.66 5.68
N ALA A 72 -1.46 2.91 5.34
CA ALA A 72 -0.06 3.33 5.15
C ALA A 72 0.84 3.01 6.36
N PRO A 73 0.44 3.26 7.64
CA PRO A 73 1.26 2.92 8.80
C PRO A 73 1.37 1.41 9.09
N ASN A 74 0.74 0.56 8.29
CA ASN A 74 0.85 -0.90 8.39
C ASN A 74 1.70 -1.50 7.26
N MET A 75 2.17 -0.69 6.31
CA MET A 75 2.94 -1.17 5.15
C MET A 75 4.45 -1.21 5.39
N THR A 76 4.92 -0.53 6.43
CA THR A 76 6.32 -0.49 6.87
C THR A 76 6.43 -0.84 8.35
N GLN A 77 7.62 -1.23 8.80
CA GLN A 77 7.95 -1.41 10.22
C GLN A 77 8.50 -0.13 10.87
#